data_AF-A0A2U3LPX2-F1
#
_entry.id   AF-A0A2U3LPX2-F1
#
_cell.length_a   1.000
_cell.length_b   1.000
_cell.length_c   1.000
_cell.angle_alpha   90.00
_cell.angle_beta   90.00
_cell.angle_gamma   90.00
#
_symmetry.space_group_name_H-M   'P 1'
#
loop_
_entity.id
_entity.type
_entity.pdbx_description
1 polymer ?
#
loop_
_entity_poly.entity_id
_entity_poly.type
_entity_poly.pdbx_seq_one_letter_code
_entity_poly.pdbx_strand_id
1 'polypeptide(L)'
;MATKVTFTVDEATVARLDEASARLALPKSQIVREAILAFYERIGKLSARERLSKLRALDEFFARPASADSSAVDRELRQLREARRSGGRRSGGKTPGKRRNP
;
A
#
# COMPACT_ATOMS: atom_id res chain seq x y z
N MET A 1 31.68 -12.28 11.96
CA MET A 1 32.06 -11.34 13.04
C MET A 1 30.83 -11.04 13.89
N ALA A 2 30.99 -10.82 15.19
CA ALA A 2 29.91 -10.42 16.09
C ALA A 2 30.12 -8.96 16.53
N THR A 3 29.09 -8.12 16.40
CA THR A 3 29.11 -6.72 16.84
C THR A 3 28.27 -6.57 18.09
N LYS A 4 28.82 -5.96 19.14
CA LYS A 4 28.08 -5.68 20.38
C LYS A 4 27.19 -4.47 20.18
N VAL A 5 25.92 -4.60 20.55
CA VAL A 5 24.94 -3.50 20.52
C VAL A 5 24.14 -3.52 21.83
N THR A 6 23.83 -2.35 22.35
CA THR A 6 23.02 -2.17 23.57
C THR A 6 21.69 -1.54 23.17
N PHE A 7 20.59 -2.09 23.67
CA PHE A 7 19.23 -1.60 23.40
C PHE A 7 18.46 -1.46 24.71
N THR A 8 17.47 -0.58 24.70
CA THR A 8 16.49 -0.47 25.78
C THR A 8 15.20 -1.13 25.31
N VAL A 9 14.67 -2.05 26.12
CA VAL A 9 13.40 -2.74 25.89
C VAL A 9 12.59 -2.74 27.18
N ASP A 10 11.27 -2.86 27.07
CA ASP A 10 10.38 -2.94 28.22
C ASP A 10 10.55 -4.27 28.98
N GLU A 11 10.20 -4.25 30.26
CA GLU A 11 10.38 -5.40 31.15
C GLU A 11 9.61 -6.64 30.69
N ALA A 12 8.43 -6.45 30.09
CA ALA A 12 7.65 -7.54 29.51
C ALA A 12 8.39 -8.23 28.33
N THR A 13 9.15 -7.48 27.53
CA THR A 13 9.95 -8.05 26.45
C THR A 13 11.19 -8.78 26.99
N VAL A 14 11.83 -8.28 28.04
CA VAL A 14 12.92 -9.00 28.73
C VAL A 14 12.41 -10.33 29.28
N ALA A 15 11.26 -10.35 29.95
CA ALA A 15 10.68 -11.57 30.48
C ALA A 15 10.39 -12.61 29.37
N ARG A 16 9.85 -12.18 28.23
CA ARG A 16 9.62 -13.06 27.06
C ARG A 16 10.93 -13.59 26.45
N LEU A 17 11.96 -12.76 26.39
CA LEU A 17 13.28 -13.16 25.89
C LEU A 17 13.89 -14.24 26.80
N ASP A 18 13.75 -14.08 28.10
CA ASP A 18 14.25 -15.01 29.12
C ASP A 18 13.50 -16.35 29.06
N GLU A 19 12.17 -16.30 28.97
CA GLU A 19 11.32 -17.48 28.78
C GLU A 19 11.68 -18.22 27.49
N ALA A 20 11.84 -17.51 26.37
CA ALA A 20 12.21 -18.10 25.09
C ALA A 20 13.60 -18.75 25.15
N SER A 21 14.55 -18.11 25.84
CA SER A 21 15.92 -18.63 26.05
C SER A 21 15.89 -19.93 26.84
N ALA A 22 15.12 -19.97 27.91
CA ALA A 22 14.95 -21.17 28.73
C ALA A 22 14.25 -22.30 27.94
N ARG A 23 13.15 -22.00 27.24
CA ARG A 23 12.36 -23.01 26.51
C ARG A 23 13.08 -23.61 25.32
N LEU A 24 13.82 -22.80 24.57
CA LEU A 24 14.53 -23.24 23.37
C LEU A 24 15.96 -23.70 23.67
N ALA A 25 16.43 -23.55 24.91
CA ALA A 25 17.82 -23.78 25.31
C ALA A 25 18.82 -23.02 24.42
N LEU A 26 18.46 -21.81 23.98
CA LEU A 26 19.28 -20.95 23.13
C LEU A 26 19.75 -19.71 23.89
N PRO A 27 20.96 -19.18 23.62
CA PRO A 27 21.41 -17.90 24.16
C PRO A 27 20.48 -16.75 23.75
N LYS A 28 20.27 -15.77 24.64
CA LYS A 28 19.45 -14.57 24.37
C LYS A 28 19.88 -13.84 23.08
N SER A 29 21.19 -13.74 22.83
CA SER A 29 21.74 -13.11 21.62
C SER A 29 21.38 -13.86 20.33
N GLN A 30 21.19 -15.18 20.39
CA GLN A 30 20.72 -15.98 19.27
C GLN A 30 19.23 -15.74 19.03
N ILE A 31 18.41 -15.68 20.09
CA ILE A 31 16.99 -15.36 19.96
C ILE A 31 16.77 -13.97 19.37
N VAL A 32 17.52 -12.97 19.82
CA VAL A 32 17.46 -11.61 19.26
C VAL A 32 17.82 -11.63 17.78
N ARG A 33 18.85 -12.41 17.38
CA ARG A 33 19.22 -12.55 15.96
C ARG A 33 18.08 -13.13 15.13
N GLU A 34 17.50 -14.24 15.58
CA GLU A 34 16.38 -14.88 14.87
C GLU A 34 15.15 -13.98 14.80
N ALA A 35 14.84 -13.23 15.88
CA ALA A 35 13.76 -12.26 15.89
C ALA A 35 13.98 -11.14 14.88
N ILE A 36 15.21 -10.61 14.77
CA ILE A 36 15.58 -9.60 13.77
C ILE A 36 15.45 -10.17 12.35
N LEU A 37 15.92 -11.39 12.09
CA LEU A 37 15.77 -12.05 10.79
C LEU A 37 14.30 -12.22 10.43
N ALA A 38 13.48 -12.74 11.36
CA ALA A 38 12.04 -12.89 11.16
C ALA A 38 11.34 -11.55 10.91
N PHE A 39 11.79 -10.47 11.56
CA PHE A 39 11.28 -9.12 11.31
C PHE A 39 11.69 -8.61 9.94
N TYR A 40 12.96 -8.76 9.56
CA TYR A 40 13.49 -8.35 8.26
C TYR A 40 12.80 -9.09 7.11
N GLU A 41 12.57 -10.39 7.25
CA GLU A 41 11.84 -11.20 6.26
C GLU A 41 10.39 -10.74 6.04
N ARG A 42 9.81 -9.98 6.97
CA ARG A 42 8.48 -9.37 6.83
C ARG A 42 8.54 -8.01 6.12
N ILE A 43 9.70 -7.37 6.04
CA ILE A 43 9.86 -6.12 5.31
C ILE A 43 9.58 -6.38 3.82
N GLY A 44 8.62 -5.64 3.26
CA GLY A 44 8.20 -5.78 1.85
C GLY A 44 7.24 -6.95 1.56
N LYS A 45 6.96 -7.84 2.53
CA LYS A 45 5.91 -8.86 2.38
C LYS A 45 4.59 -8.34 2.92
N LEU A 46 3.49 -8.58 2.20
CA LEU A 46 2.14 -8.29 2.68
C LEU A 46 1.88 -9.08 3.95
N SER A 47 1.31 -8.43 4.96
CA SER A 47 0.77 -9.14 6.12
C SER A 47 -0.28 -10.17 5.67
N ALA A 48 -0.56 -11.17 6.50
CA ALA A 48 -1.56 -12.18 6.17
C ALA A 48 -2.93 -11.56 5.82
N ARG A 49 -3.32 -10.48 6.53
CA ARG A 49 -4.55 -9.72 6.27
C ARG A 49 -4.52 -9.03 4.91
N GLU A 50 -3.44 -8.32 4.59
CA GLU A 50 -3.30 -7.65 3.30
C GLU A 50 -3.24 -8.63 2.14
N ARG A 51 -2.54 -9.75 2.32
CA ARG A 51 -2.50 -10.85 1.34
C ARG A 51 -3.91 -11.37 1.06
N LEU A 52 -4.68 -11.68 2.10
CA LEU A 52 -6.07 -12.14 1.96
C LEU A 52 -6.96 -11.08 1.29
N SER A 53 -6.78 -9.80 1.63
CA SER A 53 -7.55 -8.72 0.99
C SER A 53 -7.25 -8.62 -0.51
N LYS A 54 -5.97 -8.74 -0.92
CA LYS A 54 -5.59 -8.70 -2.35
C LYS A 54 -6.05 -9.93 -3.11
N LEU A 55 -5.99 -11.12 -2.49
CA LEU A 55 -6.51 -12.35 -3.11
C LEU A 55 -8.02 -12.24 -3.36
N ARG A 56 -8.80 -11.73 -2.40
CA ARG A 56 -10.24 -11.49 -2.63
C ARG A 56 -10.52 -10.55 -3.79
N ALA A 57 -9.72 -9.49 -3.94
CA ALA A 57 -9.86 -8.56 -5.05
C ALA A 57 -9.54 -9.22 -6.41
N LEU A 58 -8.55 -10.13 -6.44
CA LEU A 58 -8.25 -10.94 -7.62
C LEU A 58 -9.38 -11.92 -7.93
N ASP A 59 -9.92 -12.61 -6.92
CA ASP A 59 -11.04 -13.54 -7.10
C ASP A 59 -12.27 -12.81 -7.66
N GLU A 60 -12.58 -11.62 -7.14
CA GLU A 60 -13.66 -10.78 -7.66
C GLU A 60 -13.41 -10.35 -9.11
N PHE A 61 -12.17 -9.99 -9.44
CA PHE A 61 -11.78 -9.60 -10.79
C PHE A 61 -11.92 -10.76 -11.78
N PHE A 62 -11.46 -11.97 -11.42
CA PHE A 62 -11.57 -13.15 -12.27
C PHE A 62 -13.00 -13.69 -12.39
N ALA A 63 -13.84 -13.51 -11.37
CA ALA A 63 -15.24 -13.90 -11.42
C ALA A 63 -16.05 -13.07 -12.43
N ARG A 64 -15.55 -11.88 -12.81
CA ARG A 64 -16.18 -11.05 -13.84
C ARG A 64 -15.61 -11.39 -15.22
N PRO A 65 -16.44 -11.91 -16.15
CA PRO A 65 -15.98 -12.09 -17.53
C PRO A 65 -15.59 -10.74 -18.12
N ALA A 66 -14.47 -10.68 -18.85
CA ALA A 66 -14.06 -9.48 -19.55
C ALA A 66 -15.16 -9.05 -20.53
N SER A 67 -15.75 -7.88 -20.29
CA SER A 67 -16.95 -7.43 -21.00
C SER A 67 -16.65 -6.75 -22.34
N ALA A 68 -15.39 -6.44 -22.64
CA ALA A 68 -15.01 -5.69 -23.82
C ALA A 68 -13.62 -6.10 -24.35
N ASP A 69 -13.48 -6.12 -25.67
CA ASP A 69 -12.18 -6.19 -26.34
C ASP A 69 -11.38 -4.89 -26.09
N SER A 70 -10.06 -5.02 -26.06
CA SER A 70 -9.06 -3.94 -25.91
C SER A 70 -9.35 -2.72 -26.79
N SER A 71 -9.76 -2.94 -28.04
CA SER A 71 -10.06 -1.87 -29.00
C SER A 71 -11.28 -1.02 -28.62
N ALA A 72 -12.27 -1.62 -27.95
CA ALA A 72 -13.46 -0.95 -27.46
C ALA A 72 -13.14 -0.12 -26.21
N VAL A 73 -12.34 -0.66 -25.29
CA VAL A 73 -11.85 0.05 -24.10
C VAL A 73 -11.03 1.28 -24.51
N ASP A 74 -10.15 1.14 -25.50
CA ASP A 74 -9.35 2.26 -25.99
C ASP A 74 -10.21 3.38 -26.61
N ARG A 75 -11.29 3.01 -27.29
CA ARG A 75 -12.25 3.98 -27.83
C ARG A 75 -12.96 4.73 -26.72
N GLU A 76 -13.42 4.02 -25.69
CA GLU A 76 -14.07 4.62 -24.52
C GLU A 76 -13.12 5.56 -23.78
N LEU A 77 -11.88 5.13 -23.52
CA LEU A 77 -10.88 5.97 -22.86
C LEU A 77 -10.56 7.24 -23.65
N ARG A 78 -10.52 7.17 -24.99
CA ARG A 78 -10.36 8.36 -25.85
C ARG A 78 -11.53 9.33 -25.68
N GLN A 79 -12.77 8.83 -25.72
CA GLN A 79 -13.97 9.65 -25.54
C GLN A 79 -14.00 10.34 -24.17
N LEU A 80 -13.68 9.62 -23.09
CA LEU A 80 -13.60 10.20 -21.74
C LEU A 80 -12.52 11.29 -21.63
N ARG A 81 -11.35 11.08 -22.26
CA ARG A 81 -10.27 12.08 -22.31
C ARG A 81 -10.66 13.32 -23.13
N GLU A 82 -11.40 13.15 -24.22
CA GLU A 82 -11.91 14.25 -25.03
C GLU A 82 -12.96 15.07 -24.27
N ALA A 83 -13.90 14.41 -23.60
CA ALA A 83 -14.90 15.06 -22.76
C ALA A 83 -14.25 15.88 -21.62
N ARG A 84 -13.22 15.33 -20.97
CA ARG A 84 -12.45 16.07 -19.95
C ARG A 84 -11.73 17.29 -20.52
N ARG A 85 -11.19 17.17 -21.74
CA ARG A 85 -10.50 18.29 -22.42
C ARG A 85 -11.47 19.37 -22.88
N SER A 86 -12.70 19.03 -23.25
CA SER A 86 -13.71 19.99 -23.72
C SER A 86 -14.46 20.71 -22.59
N GLY A 87 -14.59 20.10 -21.41
CA GLY A 87 -15.29 20.68 -20.25
C GLY A 87 -14.50 21.70 -19.42
N GLY A 88 -13.16 21.66 -19.44
CA GLY A 88 -12.32 22.48 -18.53
C GLY A 88 -11.90 23.87 -19.02
N ARG A 89 -12.15 24.23 -20.29
CA ARG A 89 -11.63 25.47 -20.91
C ARG A 89 -12.66 26.39 -21.58
N ARG A 90 -13.96 26.24 -21.31
CA ARG A 90 -15.02 27.12 -21.88
C ARG A 90 -15.74 28.05 -20.90
N SER A 91 -15.20 28.27 -19.70
CA SER A 91 -15.55 29.43 -18.88
C SER A 91 -14.36 30.41 -18.79
N GLY A 92 -13.79 30.74 -19.95
CA GLY A 92 -12.97 31.94 -20.10
C GLY A 92 -13.87 33.17 -20.12
N GLY A 93 -13.50 34.18 -19.35
CA GLY A 93 -14.29 35.36 -19.02
C GLY A 93 -14.99 36.00 -20.22
N LYS A 94 -16.27 36.32 -20.01
CA LYS A 94 -17.01 37.27 -20.82
C LYS A 94 -17.82 38.14 -19.87
N THR A 95 -17.15 39.08 -19.20
CA THR A 95 -17.84 40.22 -18.57
C THR A 95 -18.27 41.14 -19.71
N PRO A 96 -19.57 41.28 -20.01
CA PRO A 96 -20.00 42.17 -21.08
C PRO A 96 -19.98 43.61 -20.55
N GLY A 97 -19.22 44.48 -21.23
CA GLY A 97 -19.29 45.92 -21.02
C GLY A 97 -20.72 46.43 -21.21
N LYS A 98 -21.32 46.99 -20.15
CA LYS A 98 -22.60 47.67 -20.22
C LYS A 98 -22.36 49.18 -20.28
N ARG A 99 -23.01 49.77 -21.28
CA ARG A 99 -22.90 51.14 -21.79
C ARG A 99 -23.43 52.20 -20.80
N ARG A 100 -22.88 53.42 -20.93
CA ARG A 100 -23.49 54.79 -20.80
C ARG A 100 -25.03 54.79 -20.93
N ASN A 101 -25.85 55.67 -20.35
CA ASN A 101 -25.76 56.90 -19.54
C ASN A 101 -27.17 57.06 -18.85
N PRO A 102 -27.47 58.13 -18.09
CA PRO A 102 -27.99 59.36 -18.74
C PRO A 102 -27.09 60.58 -18.55
#